data_AF-D5BF89-F1
#
_entry.id   AF-D5BF89-F1
#
_cell.length_a   1.000
_cell.length_b   1.000
_cell.length_c   1.000
_cell.angle_alpha   90.00
_cell.angle_beta   90.00
_cell.angle_gamma   90.00
#
_symmetry.space_group_name_H-M   'P 1'
#
loop_
_entity.id
_entity.type
_entity.pdbx_description
1 polymer ?
#
loop_
_entity_poly.entity_id
_entity_poly.type
_entity_poly.pdbx_seq_one_letter_code
_entity_poly.pdbx_strand_id
1 'polypeptide(L)'
;MHLTYNREIDDYEPIAEDEWLLNKNSNTVTKHYQVRDRMKFYEEGKVKDKNKAINGSYSVPSSFSDVTFRINENGGFIDFQVSIPKYLYGHSLAEFIPQTESDLKFEHGINFNSYDFQAKFIYDRLFKFIDKFFTDLCIFFGCESIPNNDYIEICRLDLCYNMYFKSKEEALRVLQEQRKIQMKLKRSSMAIEKSFDTSIWYKNEHGTAYKIYHKGSEYSSSKFGDLRKHLNINKEFIEHYINKNCSPDTKKFYRENQGEIWNYFLAKGKDNHFALTPKDEKRLRAVIADIDEKTPYKIPFLKKEMDKVLRFEISMSNRYFMYLYKRHCFRRNDKIHQESVKRYKQAASVYANSNKKFSDVTRRDRKNYKMMHGFLNRGIALILGDNKTLKRYCTKAGNDYNHVTGEYNISRFEYRYTVLGKHDTVHFSEYFLMQCIKRFKAFVKHYTIQEIEPFDSIMDKIKEYNNNVQANVDSYNEINRFKIVNPGTGEFIRKKNGQKYTRATQLLTRKELMKQGLKTVNATILGSVLTQMYHHKKSLTQVFEDLGTNKSTKSRIKSDLEFFEVYDNSLSVAEPVNMKMTFEKYYWNTSGLQYAKNFYRNIKLKAEDYGKNPFDTQSDYAIA
;
A
#
# COMPACT_ATOMS: atom_id res chain seq x y z
N MET A 1 25.41 15.72 -25.25
CA MET A 1 24.41 14.67 -25.54
C MET A 1 23.54 15.23 -26.66
N HIS A 2 23.78 14.84 -27.91
CA HIS A 2 23.00 15.34 -29.05
C HIS A 2 21.63 14.66 -29.04
N LEU A 3 20.59 15.41 -28.68
CA LEU A 3 19.21 15.01 -28.89
C LEU A 3 18.86 15.24 -30.36
N THR A 4 18.76 14.15 -31.11
CA THR A 4 18.18 14.17 -32.46
C THR A 4 16.68 14.41 -32.28
N TYR A 5 16.23 15.64 -32.50
CA TYR A 5 14.81 15.93 -32.64
C TYR A 5 14.32 15.28 -33.93
N ASN A 6 13.25 14.50 -33.87
CA ASN A 6 12.52 14.08 -35.06
C ASN A 6 11.96 15.37 -35.71
N ARG A 7 12.44 15.69 -36.90
CA ARG A 7 11.85 16.71 -37.78
C ARG A 7 10.58 16.11 -38.38
N GLU A 8 9.45 16.82 -38.30
CA GLU A 8 8.33 16.54 -39.20
C GLU A 8 8.80 16.85 -40.62
N ILE A 9 8.67 15.86 -41.51
CA ILE A 9 8.78 16.03 -42.95
C ILE A 9 7.37 15.76 -43.46
N ASP A 10 6.70 16.79 -43.97
CA ASP A 10 5.42 16.67 -44.66
C ASP A 10 5.69 16.14 -46.07
N ASP A 11 5.88 14.82 -46.20
CA ASP A 11 5.83 14.16 -47.50
C ASP A 11 4.37 13.83 -47.82
N TYR A 12 3.80 14.58 -48.76
CA TYR A 12 2.52 14.25 -49.39
C TYR A 12 2.77 13.19 -50.48
N GLU A 13 2.74 11.92 -50.09
CA GLU A 13 2.50 10.87 -51.08
C GLU A 13 1.01 10.80 -51.42
N PRO A 14 0.63 10.68 -52.71
CA PRO A 14 -0.75 10.48 -53.10
C PRO A 14 -1.25 9.14 -52.55
N ILE A 15 -2.14 9.22 -51.58
CA ILE A 15 -2.80 8.06 -50.96
C ILE A 15 -3.54 7.29 -52.06
N ALA A 16 -3.25 6.00 -52.21
CA ALA A 16 -3.95 5.14 -53.16
C ALA A 16 -5.46 5.13 -52.85
N GLU A 17 -6.30 5.10 -53.88
CA GLU A 17 -7.77 5.26 -53.77
C GLU A 17 -8.41 4.26 -52.78
N ASP A 18 -7.84 3.06 -52.69
CA ASP A 18 -8.24 2.00 -51.76
C ASP A 18 -7.94 2.35 -50.29
N GLU A 19 -6.83 3.04 -50.04
CA GLU A 19 -6.41 3.50 -48.72
C GLU A 19 -7.21 4.74 -48.28
N TRP A 20 -7.63 5.57 -49.23
CA TRP A 20 -8.59 6.65 -48.99
C TRP A 20 -9.98 6.12 -48.61
N LEU A 21 -10.47 5.09 -49.31
CA LEU A 21 -11.74 4.42 -49.00
C LEU A 21 -11.72 3.72 -47.64
N LEU A 22 -10.61 3.09 -47.28
CA LEU A 22 -10.37 2.53 -45.94
C LEU A 22 -10.39 3.63 -44.86
N ASN A 23 -9.77 4.79 -45.10
CA ASN A 23 -9.77 5.91 -44.16
C ASN A 23 -11.16 6.55 -43.99
N LYS A 24 -11.97 6.62 -45.05
CA LYS A 24 -13.35 7.12 -44.99
C LYS A 24 -14.30 6.18 -44.27
N ASN A 25 -14.04 4.87 -44.32
CA ASN A 25 -14.92 3.84 -43.77
C ASN A 25 -14.44 3.23 -42.44
N SER A 26 -13.23 3.57 -41.96
CA SER A 26 -12.76 3.14 -40.65
C SER A 26 -13.41 3.98 -39.54
N ASN A 27 -14.03 3.31 -38.57
CA ASN A 27 -14.57 3.94 -37.35
C ASN A 27 -13.47 4.37 -36.35
N THR A 28 -12.23 4.49 -36.80
CA THR A 28 -11.05 4.80 -35.98
C THR A 28 -10.57 6.21 -36.28
N VAL A 29 -10.84 7.12 -35.34
CA VAL A 29 -10.58 8.55 -35.47
C VAL A 29 -9.31 8.90 -34.69
N THR A 30 -8.21 9.16 -35.40
CA THR A 30 -7.13 10.04 -34.92
C THR A 30 -6.57 10.81 -36.11
N LYS A 31 -6.71 12.15 -36.10
CA LYS A 31 -6.16 13.08 -37.11
C LYS A 31 -4.65 13.30 -37.01
N HIS A 32 -3.99 12.71 -36.01
CA HIS A 32 -2.54 12.82 -35.79
C HIS A 32 -1.92 11.43 -36.00
N TYR A 33 -1.40 11.19 -37.20
CA TYR A 33 -0.66 9.97 -37.50
C TYR A 33 0.82 10.19 -37.16
N GLN A 34 1.34 9.49 -36.16
CA GLN A 34 2.78 9.22 -36.08
C GLN A 34 3.05 7.87 -36.74
N VAL A 35 3.84 7.86 -37.82
CA VAL A 35 4.29 6.61 -38.47
C VAL A 35 5.43 6.02 -37.64
N ARG A 36 5.24 4.80 -37.08
CA ARG A 36 6.22 4.09 -36.23
C ARG A 36 6.11 2.57 -36.39
N ASP A 37 7.08 1.85 -35.82
CA ASP A 37 7.15 0.37 -35.77
C ASP A 37 5.80 -0.31 -35.48
N ARG A 38 5.23 -0.94 -36.51
CA ARG A 38 3.99 -1.71 -36.42
C ARG A 38 4.28 -3.18 -36.14
N MET A 39 3.44 -3.81 -35.34
CA MET A 39 3.38 -5.25 -35.18
C MET A 39 2.17 -5.76 -35.98
N LYS A 40 2.41 -6.67 -36.93
CA LYS A 40 1.37 -7.27 -37.77
C LYS A 40 0.89 -8.56 -37.12
N PHE A 41 -0.42 -8.67 -36.88
CA PHE A 41 -1.07 -9.91 -36.46
C PHE A 41 -1.79 -10.50 -37.66
N TYR A 42 -1.51 -11.77 -37.95
CA TYR A 42 -2.18 -12.54 -39.00
C TYR A 42 -3.17 -13.49 -38.32
N GLU A 43 -4.47 -13.19 -38.44
CA GLU A 43 -5.56 -14.11 -38.05
C GLU A 43 -6.37 -14.42 -39.31
N GLU A 44 -6.46 -15.70 -39.70
CA GLU A 44 -7.29 -16.26 -40.78
C GLU A 44 -7.96 -15.23 -41.73
N GLY A 45 -7.16 -14.66 -42.64
CA GLY A 45 -7.63 -13.75 -43.69
C GLY A 45 -7.70 -12.25 -43.33
N LYS A 46 -7.31 -11.84 -42.11
CA LYS A 46 -7.24 -10.43 -41.69
C LYS A 46 -5.85 -10.10 -41.15
N VAL A 47 -5.21 -9.10 -41.76
CA VAL A 47 -4.00 -8.47 -41.23
C VAL A 47 -4.43 -7.33 -40.31
N LYS A 48 -4.08 -7.42 -39.02
CA LYS A 48 -4.25 -6.31 -38.08
C LYS A 48 -2.89 -5.70 -37.79
N ASP A 49 -2.70 -4.47 -38.22
CA ASP A 49 -1.54 -3.67 -37.84
C ASP A 49 -1.84 -2.97 -36.51
N LYS A 50 -0.96 -3.13 -35.53
CA LYS A 50 -1.00 -2.34 -34.29
C LYS A 50 0.34 -1.64 -34.09
N ASN A 51 0.31 -0.35 -33.76
CA ASN A 51 1.50 0.32 -33.24
C ASN A 51 1.98 -0.40 -31.97
N LYS A 52 3.29 -0.66 -31.85
CA LYS A 52 3.85 -1.17 -30.59
C LYS A 52 3.52 -0.19 -29.46
N ALA A 53 2.99 -0.69 -28.34
CA ALA A 53 2.71 0.16 -27.19
C ALA A 53 4.00 0.79 -26.66
N ILE A 54 4.02 2.11 -26.53
CA ILE A 54 5.13 2.84 -25.91
C ILE A 54 4.95 2.72 -24.40
N ASN A 55 5.69 1.80 -23.81
CA ASN A 55 5.86 1.75 -22.36
C ASN A 55 7.11 2.58 -22.02
N GLY A 56 6.88 3.74 -21.40
CA GLY A 56 7.95 4.57 -20.85
C GLY A 56 7.86 4.57 -19.33
N SER A 57 8.97 4.33 -18.65
CA SER A 57 9.12 4.74 -17.24
C SER A 57 9.85 6.06 -17.23
N TYR A 58 9.17 7.15 -16.86
CA TYR A 58 9.86 8.41 -16.63
C TYR A 58 10.57 8.33 -15.28
N SER A 59 11.90 8.37 -15.31
CA SER A 59 12.72 8.67 -14.15
C SER A 59 13.16 10.12 -14.28
N VAL A 60 12.67 10.99 -13.39
CA VAL A 60 13.21 12.36 -13.29
C VAL A 60 14.69 12.22 -12.93
N PRO A 61 15.62 12.76 -13.75
CA PRO A 61 17.03 12.74 -13.41
C PRO A 61 17.23 13.51 -12.10
N SER A 62 17.77 12.80 -11.11
CA SER A 62 18.10 13.24 -9.75
C SER A 62 17.05 13.20 -8.63
N SER A 63 15.77 12.81 -8.85
CA SER A 63 14.89 12.47 -7.70
C SER A 63 13.52 11.81 -7.89
N PHE A 64 13.20 11.02 -8.93
CA PHE A 64 11.87 10.38 -8.92
C PHE A 64 11.87 8.98 -9.53
N SER A 65 11.61 7.97 -8.71
CA SER A 65 10.67 6.93 -9.13
C SER A 65 9.29 7.32 -8.61
N ASP A 66 8.23 6.90 -9.32
CA ASP A 66 6.83 6.70 -8.85
C ASP A 66 5.73 7.33 -9.71
N VAL A 67 6.07 7.93 -10.86
CA VAL A 67 5.09 8.19 -11.94
C VAL A 67 5.33 7.20 -13.06
N THR A 68 4.40 6.26 -13.24
CA THR A 68 4.40 5.37 -14.42
C THR A 68 3.39 5.91 -15.40
N PHE A 69 3.74 5.98 -16.68
CA PHE A 69 2.79 6.37 -17.70
C PHE A 69 2.79 5.39 -18.88
N ARG A 70 1.65 5.30 -19.56
CA ARG A 70 1.48 4.46 -20.74
C ARG A 70 0.74 5.24 -21.80
N ILE A 71 1.36 5.39 -22.97
CA ILE A 71 0.73 6.06 -24.11
C ILE A 71 -0.01 5.00 -24.93
N ASN A 72 -1.32 5.17 -25.09
CA ASN A 72 -2.15 4.34 -25.95
C ASN A 72 -2.63 5.16 -27.15
N GLU A 73 -1.82 5.16 -28.20
CA GLU A 73 -2.09 5.91 -29.45
C GLU A 73 -3.40 5.47 -30.10
N ASN A 74 -3.67 4.16 -30.18
CA ASN A 74 -4.91 3.63 -30.75
C ASN A 74 -6.17 4.06 -29.97
N GLY A 75 -6.02 4.24 -28.65
CA GLY A 75 -7.08 4.72 -27.78
C GLY A 75 -7.18 6.24 -27.72
N GLY A 76 -6.15 6.97 -28.16
CA GLY A 76 -6.04 8.41 -28.03
C GLY A 76 -5.91 8.89 -26.59
N PHE A 77 -5.23 8.15 -25.71
CA PHE A 77 -5.08 8.53 -24.29
C PHE A 77 -3.71 8.17 -23.70
N ILE A 78 -3.38 8.82 -22.58
CA ILE A 78 -2.20 8.54 -21.76
C ILE A 78 -2.68 8.15 -20.36
N ASP A 79 -2.27 6.98 -19.89
CA ASP A 79 -2.51 6.57 -18.51
C ASP A 79 -1.39 7.07 -17.62
N PHE A 80 -1.74 7.64 -16.46
CA PHE A 80 -0.79 7.97 -15.40
C PHE A 80 -1.11 7.15 -14.14
N GLN A 81 -0.06 6.63 -13.51
CA GLN A 81 -0.12 6.01 -12.20
C GLN A 81 0.88 6.71 -11.29
N VAL A 82 0.36 7.35 -10.24
CA VAL A 82 1.15 8.16 -9.30
C VAL A 82 0.79 7.85 -7.86
N SER A 83 1.80 7.81 -6.99
CA SER A 83 1.60 7.81 -5.53
C SER A 83 1.90 9.20 -4.98
N ILE A 84 0.87 9.93 -4.55
CA ILE A 84 1.01 11.33 -4.12
C ILE A 84 2.07 11.51 -3.02
N PRO A 85 2.07 10.73 -1.91
CA PRO A 85 3.09 10.92 -0.88
C PRO A 85 4.50 10.63 -1.37
N LYS A 86 4.68 9.64 -2.27
CA LYS A 86 6.01 9.33 -2.80
C LYS A 86 6.48 10.40 -3.80
N TYR A 87 5.56 10.99 -4.56
CA TYR A 87 5.86 12.11 -5.43
C TYR A 87 6.32 13.33 -4.63
N LEU A 88 5.60 13.69 -3.57
CA LEU A 88 5.91 14.88 -2.76
C LEU A 88 7.11 14.69 -1.83
N TYR A 89 7.23 13.52 -1.20
CA TYR A 89 8.16 13.29 -0.10
C TYR A 89 9.22 12.22 -0.41
N GLY A 90 9.09 11.50 -1.53
CA GLY A 90 10.01 10.43 -1.94
C GLY A 90 9.73 9.07 -1.29
N HIS A 91 8.89 9.02 -0.27
CA HIS A 91 8.54 7.80 0.45
C HIS A 91 7.07 7.80 0.88
N SER A 92 6.58 6.62 1.27
CA SER A 92 5.17 6.41 1.58
C SER A 92 4.86 6.37 3.08
N LEU A 93 5.80 6.76 3.94
CA LEU A 93 5.53 6.94 5.37
C LEU A 93 4.82 8.28 5.66
N ALA A 94 5.13 9.30 4.85
CA ALA A 94 4.38 10.54 4.84
C ALA A 94 2.93 10.31 4.37
N GLU A 95 2.01 11.12 4.92
CA GLU A 95 0.59 11.05 4.60
C GLU A 95 0.16 12.29 3.82
N PHE A 96 -0.82 12.13 2.95
CA PHE A 96 -1.37 13.23 2.15
C PHE A 96 -2.37 14.05 2.98
N ILE A 97 -1.85 14.75 3.97
CA ILE A 97 -2.55 15.67 4.87
C ILE A 97 -1.75 16.97 4.98
N PRO A 98 -2.30 18.07 5.54
CA PRO A 98 -1.52 19.25 5.87
C PRO A 98 -0.33 18.88 6.74
N GLN A 99 0.85 19.45 6.43
CA GLN A 99 2.06 19.18 7.20
C GLN A 99 2.10 20.07 8.44
N THR A 100 2.93 19.74 9.43
CA THR A 100 2.97 20.44 10.73
C THR A 100 3.23 21.94 10.59
N GLU A 101 4.02 22.34 9.59
CA GLU A 101 4.40 23.73 9.32
C GLU A 101 3.44 24.47 8.36
N SER A 102 2.37 23.82 7.89
CA SER A 102 1.44 24.44 6.94
C SER A 102 0.51 25.44 7.61
N ASP A 103 0.18 26.52 6.88
CA ASP A 103 -0.75 27.58 7.34
C ASP A 103 -2.10 26.99 7.75
N LEU A 104 -2.64 26.06 6.94
CA LEU A 104 -3.87 25.34 7.28
C LEU A 104 -3.76 24.68 8.66
N LYS A 105 -2.69 23.91 8.92
CA LYS A 105 -2.51 23.23 10.21
C LYS A 105 -2.39 24.22 11.36
N PHE A 106 -1.72 25.35 11.13
CA PHE A 106 -1.60 26.42 12.11
C PHE A 106 -2.97 27.05 12.45
N GLU A 107 -3.75 27.42 11.43
CA GLU A 107 -5.07 28.07 11.58
C GLU A 107 -6.09 27.19 12.33
N HIS A 108 -6.12 25.89 12.07
CA HIS A 108 -7.13 24.99 12.65
C HIS A 108 -6.62 24.11 13.81
N GLY A 109 -5.31 24.14 14.09
CA GLY A 109 -4.69 23.52 15.26
C GLY A 109 -5.00 22.02 15.44
N ILE A 110 -5.44 21.64 16.64
CA ILE A 110 -5.65 20.25 17.07
C ILE A 110 -6.77 19.55 16.26
N ASN A 111 -7.70 20.29 15.65
CA ASN A 111 -8.79 19.70 14.88
C ASN A 111 -8.30 18.80 13.75
N PHE A 112 -7.15 19.11 13.16
CA PHE A 112 -6.53 18.28 12.12
C PHE A 112 -6.04 16.91 12.59
N ASN A 113 -5.97 16.66 13.90
CA ASN A 113 -5.73 15.31 14.42
C ASN A 113 -6.94 14.38 14.12
N SER A 114 -8.13 14.94 13.92
CA SER A 114 -9.34 14.19 13.58
C SER A 114 -9.37 13.77 12.12
N TYR A 115 -9.65 12.48 11.90
CA TYR A 115 -9.87 11.93 10.57
C TYR A 115 -11.03 12.64 9.82
N ASP A 116 -12.13 12.92 10.53
CA ASP A 116 -13.31 13.53 9.92
C ASP A 116 -13.09 14.99 9.53
N PHE A 117 -12.25 15.70 10.27
CA PHE A 117 -11.91 17.08 9.94
C PHE A 117 -11.02 17.12 8.70
N GLN A 118 -9.99 16.28 8.64
CA GLN A 118 -9.09 16.13 7.49
C GLN A 118 -9.84 15.78 6.20
N ALA A 119 -10.83 14.89 6.29
CA ALA A 119 -11.63 14.47 5.15
C ALA A 119 -12.35 15.64 4.44
N LYS A 120 -12.62 16.76 5.13
CA LYS A 120 -13.27 17.94 4.54
C LYS A 120 -12.36 18.70 3.57
N PHE A 121 -11.03 18.61 3.73
CA PHE A 121 -10.07 19.39 2.95
C PHE A 121 -9.39 18.57 1.84
N ILE A 122 -9.61 17.25 1.83
CA ILE A 122 -8.85 16.35 0.96
C ILE A 122 -9.23 16.50 -0.52
N TYR A 123 -10.46 16.92 -0.84
CA TYR A 123 -10.88 17.19 -2.21
C TYR A 123 -10.10 18.35 -2.81
N ASP A 124 -10.10 19.49 -2.13
CA ASP A 124 -9.38 20.69 -2.58
C ASP A 124 -7.88 20.44 -2.68
N ARG A 125 -7.30 19.73 -1.69
CA ARG A 125 -5.88 19.34 -1.73
C ARG A 125 -5.57 18.43 -2.92
N LEU A 126 -6.45 17.46 -3.22
CA LEU A 126 -6.26 16.57 -4.36
C LEU A 126 -6.26 17.34 -5.69
N PHE A 127 -7.20 18.28 -5.87
CA PHE A 127 -7.24 19.09 -7.11
C PHE A 127 -6.02 20.01 -7.23
N LYS A 128 -5.61 20.69 -6.15
CA LYS A 128 -4.36 21.47 -6.12
C LYS A 128 -3.15 20.61 -6.51
N PHE A 129 -3.07 19.39 -5.98
CA PHE A 129 -2.01 18.45 -6.35
C PHE A 129 -2.07 18.10 -7.84
N ILE A 130 -3.25 17.80 -8.39
CA ILE A 130 -3.40 17.43 -9.81
C ILE A 130 -2.97 18.59 -10.72
N ASP A 131 -3.39 19.82 -10.43
CA ASP A 131 -3.02 21.00 -11.22
C ASP A 131 -1.50 21.20 -11.21
N LYS A 132 -0.87 21.08 -10.04
CA LYS A 132 0.59 21.18 -9.90
C LYS A 132 1.30 20.02 -10.59
N PHE A 133 0.82 18.79 -10.43
CA PHE A 133 1.37 17.60 -11.09
C PHE A 133 1.41 17.77 -12.62
N PHE A 134 0.32 18.25 -13.22
CA PHE A 134 0.30 18.49 -14.66
C PHE A 134 1.13 19.70 -15.08
N THR A 135 1.20 20.74 -14.25
CA THR A 135 2.11 21.88 -14.49
C THR A 135 3.56 21.41 -14.53
N ASP A 136 3.98 20.61 -13.55
CA ASP A 136 5.33 20.04 -13.47
C ASP A 136 5.64 19.15 -14.67
N LEU A 137 4.66 18.36 -15.08
CA LEU A 137 4.76 17.51 -16.26
C LEU A 137 4.89 18.34 -17.55
N CYS A 138 4.12 19.40 -17.72
CA CYS A 138 4.19 20.29 -18.88
C CYS A 138 5.55 21.00 -18.96
N ILE A 139 6.05 21.53 -17.84
CA ILE A 139 7.39 22.14 -17.77
C ILE A 139 8.46 21.12 -18.19
N PHE A 140 8.36 19.89 -17.66
CA PHE A 140 9.34 18.86 -17.96
C PHE A 140 9.38 18.48 -19.44
N PHE A 141 8.21 18.30 -20.07
CA PHE A 141 8.11 17.94 -21.48
C PHE A 141 8.18 19.13 -22.43
N GLY A 142 8.27 20.36 -21.93
CA GLY A 142 8.20 21.58 -22.74
C GLY A 142 6.84 21.74 -23.43
N CYS A 143 5.75 21.28 -22.81
CA CYS A 143 4.40 21.46 -23.33
C CYS A 143 3.94 22.90 -23.13
N GLU A 144 3.43 23.52 -24.20
CA GLU A 144 2.94 24.90 -24.19
C GLU A 144 1.58 25.07 -23.49
N SER A 145 0.83 23.97 -23.31
CA SER A 145 -0.53 24.01 -22.77
C SER A 145 -0.77 22.94 -21.71
N ILE A 146 -1.58 23.30 -20.70
CA ILE A 146 -2.02 22.41 -19.62
C ILE A 146 -3.17 21.53 -20.12
N PRO A 147 -3.22 20.23 -19.74
CA PRO A 147 -4.33 19.35 -20.07
C PRO A 147 -5.69 19.90 -19.63
N ASN A 148 -6.70 19.73 -20.49
CA ASN A 148 -8.07 20.12 -20.17
C ASN A 148 -8.73 19.08 -19.24
N ASN A 149 -9.14 19.52 -18.04
CA ASN A 149 -9.78 18.69 -17.01
C ASN A 149 -11.06 17.96 -17.47
N ASP A 150 -11.78 18.46 -18.49
CA ASP A 150 -12.94 17.76 -19.07
C ASP A 150 -12.57 16.42 -19.74
N TYR A 151 -11.29 16.21 -20.06
CA TYR A 151 -10.78 15.00 -20.72
C TYR A 151 -9.87 14.15 -19.82
N ILE A 152 -9.80 14.48 -18.53
CA ILE A 152 -8.99 13.73 -17.55
C ILE A 152 -9.92 12.83 -16.74
N GLU A 153 -9.73 11.51 -16.86
CA GLU A 153 -10.50 10.49 -16.14
C GLU A 153 -9.73 9.95 -14.93
N ILE A 154 -10.40 9.85 -13.77
CA ILE A 154 -9.91 9.01 -12.66
C ILE A 154 -10.38 7.57 -12.86
N CYS A 155 -9.49 6.70 -13.33
CA CYS A 155 -9.80 5.28 -13.53
C CYS A 155 -9.65 4.41 -12.25
N ARG A 156 -8.84 4.87 -11.30
CA ARG A 156 -8.56 4.18 -10.03
C ARG A 156 -8.18 5.18 -8.95
N LEU A 157 -8.62 4.91 -7.72
CA LEU A 157 -8.24 5.67 -6.53
C LEU A 157 -7.83 4.69 -5.43
N ASP A 158 -6.62 4.86 -4.91
CA ASP A 158 -6.10 4.13 -3.77
C ASP A 158 -6.06 5.06 -2.55
N LEU A 159 -6.83 4.74 -1.51
CA LEU A 159 -6.81 5.47 -0.24
C LEU A 159 -5.99 4.68 0.78
N CYS A 160 -5.09 5.37 1.49
CA CYS A 160 -4.20 4.77 2.48
C CYS A 160 -4.27 5.49 3.83
N TYR A 161 -3.98 4.76 4.91
CA TYR A 161 -3.85 5.29 6.26
C TYR A 161 -2.77 4.51 7.02
N ASN A 162 -1.82 5.23 7.64
CA ASN A 162 -0.74 4.67 8.44
C ASN A 162 -1.13 4.67 9.92
N MET A 163 -1.32 3.48 10.48
CA MET A 163 -1.51 3.29 11.92
C MET A 163 -0.16 3.08 12.59
N TYR A 164 0.17 3.92 13.57
CA TYR A 164 1.45 3.93 14.27
C TYR A 164 1.39 3.15 15.60
N PHE A 165 2.39 2.32 15.84
CA PHE A 165 2.59 1.51 17.04
C PHE A 165 3.88 1.92 17.75
N LYS A 166 4.13 1.36 18.95
CA LYS A 166 5.37 1.64 19.70
C LYS A 166 6.55 0.88 19.11
N SER A 167 6.31 -0.36 18.64
CA SER A 167 7.34 -1.24 18.10
C SER A 167 6.84 -2.10 16.94
N LYS A 168 7.78 -2.81 16.30
CA LYS A 168 7.52 -3.76 15.22
C LYS A 168 6.73 -4.97 15.68
N GLU A 169 7.05 -5.45 16.87
CA GLU A 169 6.43 -6.61 17.49
C GLU A 169 4.97 -6.32 17.79
N GLU A 170 4.66 -5.11 18.30
CA GLU A 170 3.27 -4.68 18.53
C GLU A 170 2.49 -4.60 17.20
N ALA A 171 3.06 -3.97 16.16
CA ALA A 171 2.43 -3.87 14.85
C ALA A 171 2.15 -5.26 14.24
N LEU A 172 3.12 -6.17 14.28
CA LEU A 172 2.96 -7.52 13.73
C LEU A 172 1.95 -8.37 14.53
N ARG A 173 1.93 -8.22 15.86
CA ARG A 173 0.94 -8.88 16.72
C ARG A 173 -0.48 -8.43 16.39
N VAL A 174 -0.70 -7.13 16.25
CA VAL A 174 -2.01 -6.57 15.84
C VAL A 174 -2.42 -7.09 14.46
N LEU A 175 -1.48 -7.19 13.51
CA LEU A 175 -1.76 -7.74 12.18
C LEU A 175 -2.19 -9.22 12.23
N GLN A 176 -1.61 -10.02 13.13
CA GLN A 176 -2.03 -11.41 13.35
C GLN A 176 -3.46 -11.49 13.90
N GLU A 177 -3.84 -10.63 14.83
CA GLU A 177 -5.22 -10.57 15.33
C GLU A 177 -6.21 -10.13 14.23
N GLN A 178 -5.83 -9.15 13.40
CA GLN A 178 -6.64 -8.74 12.26
C GLN A 178 -6.86 -9.89 11.25
N ARG A 179 -5.91 -10.82 11.12
CA ARG A 179 -6.11 -12.02 10.30
C ARG A 179 -7.20 -12.92 10.85
N LYS A 180 -7.34 -13.02 12.16
CA LYS A 180 -8.42 -13.82 12.77
C LYS A 180 -9.79 -13.24 12.44
N ILE A 181 -9.92 -11.91 12.41
CA ILE A 181 -11.14 -11.22 11.92
C ILE A 181 -11.43 -11.66 10.47
N GLN A 182 -10.41 -11.62 9.59
CA GLN A 182 -10.58 -12.08 8.20
C GLN A 182 -10.95 -13.57 8.13
N MET A 183 -10.33 -14.44 8.93
CA MET A 183 -10.61 -15.88 8.98
C MET A 183 -12.06 -16.18 9.35
N LYS A 184 -12.67 -15.41 10.25
CA LYS A 184 -14.10 -15.52 10.58
C LYS A 184 -14.98 -15.23 9.36
N LEU A 185 -14.59 -14.26 8.50
CA LEU A 185 -15.29 -13.97 7.25
C LEU A 185 -15.14 -15.07 6.19
N LYS A 186 -14.02 -15.83 6.20
CA LYS A 186 -13.78 -16.94 5.23
C LYS A 186 -14.86 -18.01 5.26
N ARG A 187 -15.46 -18.26 6.43
CA ARG A 187 -16.54 -19.24 6.58
C ARG A 187 -17.82 -18.84 5.84
N SER A 188 -17.90 -17.61 5.31
CA SER A 188 -19.14 -16.99 4.81
C SER A 188 -19.23 -16.71 3.31
N SER A 189 -18.28 -17.16 2.44
CA SER A 189 -18.38 -17.26 0.94
C SER A 189 -17.31 -16.57 0.07
N MET A 190 -16.31 -15.86 0.62
CA MET A 190 -15.33 -15.14 -0.22
C MET A 190 -14.05 -15.96 -0.52
N ALA A 191 -13.69 -16.10 -1.79
CA ALA A 191 -12.40 -16.66 -2.22
C ALA A 191 -11.25 -15.69 -1.88
N ILE A 192 -10.25 -16.13 -1.11
CA ILE A 192 -9.05 -15.34 -0.82
C ILE A 192 -7.94 -15.72 -1.79
N GLU A 193 -7.39 -14.71 -2.45
CA GLU A 193 -6.13 -14.78 -3.18
C GLU A 193 -5.00 -14.54 -2.15
N LYS A 194 -4.05 -15.49 -2.05
CA LYS A 194 -2.77 -15.48 -1.29
C LYS A 194 -2.61 -14.42 -0.18
N SER A 195 -2.76 -14.82 1.09
CA SER A 195 -2.28 -14.02 2.23
C SER A 195 -0.77 -14.22 2.42
N PHE A 196 0.03 -13.15 2.38
CA PHE A 196 1.44 -13.21 2.75
C PHE A 196 1.62 -13.03 4.27
N ASP A 197 2.70 -13.53 4.85
CA ASP A 197 2.97 -13.50 6.30
C ASP A 197 2.99 -12.09 6.92
N THR A 198 3.14 -11.04 6.11
CA THR A 198 3.16 -9.63 6.55
C THR A 198 2.03 -8.78 5.97
N SER A 199 1.00 -9.42 5.40
CA SER A 199 -0.20 -8.72 4.93
C SER A 199 -1.51 -9.50 5.08
N ILE A 200 -2.60 -8.76 5.02
CA ILE A 200 -3.97 -9.20 4.80
C ILE A 200 -4.38 -8.61 3.46
N TRP A 201 -4.95 -9.43 2.58
CA TRP A 201 -5.39 -8.97 1.29
C TRP A 201 -6.65 -9.72 0.86
N TYR A 202 -7.62 -9.01 0.29
CA TYR A 202 -8.79 -9.61 -0.34
C TYR A 202 -9.44 -8.64 -1.34
N LYS A 203 -10.11 -9.20 -2.36
CA LYS A 203 -10.93 -8.44 -3.32
C LYS A 203 -12.41 -8.70 -3.06
N ASN A 204 -13.23 -7.69 -3.32
CA ASN A 204 -14.68 -7.83 -3.43
C ASN A 204 -15.08 -7.83 -4.91
N GLU A 205 -16.15 -8.55 -5.23
CA GLU A 205 -16.73 -8.64 -6.57
C GLU A 205 -17.09 -7.28 -7.18
N HIS A 206 -17.42 -6.30 -6.34
CA HIS A 206 -17.74 -4.95 -6.79
C HIS A 206 -16.53 -4.11 -7.20
N GLY A 207 -15.32 -4.68 -7.26
CA GLY A 207 -14.13 -3.99 -7.79
C GLY A 207 -13.35 -3.17 -6.76
N THR A 208 -13.46 -3.51 -5.46
CA THR A 208 -12.57 -3.00 -4.41
C THR A 208 -11.55 -4.06 -4.01
N ALA A 209 -10.29 -3.68 -3.84
CA ALA A 209 -9.29 -4.50 -3.18
C ALA A 209 -8.91 -3.87 -1.83
N TYR A 210 -8.79 -4.68 -0.80
CA TYR A 210 -8.42 -4.26 0.53
C TYR A 210 -7.07 -4.87 0.89
N LYS A 211 -6.18 -4.08 1.49
CA LYS A 211 -4.87 -4.52 1.94
C LYS A 211 -4.57 -3.92 3.32
N ILE A 212 -4.08 -4.74 4.24
CA ILE A 212 -3.46 -4.29 5.49
C ILE A 212 -2.08 -4.91 5.54
N TYR A 213 -1.04 -4.13 5.75
CA TYR A 213 0.32 -4.66 5.66
C TYR A 213 1.30 -3.90 6.52
N HIS A 214 2.34 -4.60 6.94
CA HIS A 214 3.43 -4.03 7.71
C HIS A 214 4.41 -3.27 6.80
N LYS A 215 4.54 -1.95 6.99
CA LYS A 215 5.32 -1.08 6.09
C LYS A 215 6.81 -1.40 6.13
N GLY A 216 7.38 -1.71 7.29
CA GLY A 216 8.80 -2.03 7.41
C GLY A 216 9.19 -3.29 6.62
N SER A 217 8.31 -4.30 6.59
CA SER A 217 8.52 -5.51 5.79
C SER A 217 8.37 -5.23 4.29
N GLU A 218 7.42 -4.37 3.89
CA GLU A 218 7.28 -3.97 2.48
C GLU A 218 8.50 -3.16 2.00
N TYR A 219 9.00 -2.25 2.84
CA TYR A 219 10.16 -1.41 2.56
C TYR A 219 11.40 -2.23 2.18
N SER A 220 11.68 -3.28 2.96
CA SER A 220 12.85 -4.14 2.78
C SER A 220 12.71 -5.21 1.69
N SER A 221 11.51 -5.36 1.10
CA SER A 221 11.23 -6.40 0.11
C SER A 221 12.13 -6.26 -1.13
N SER A 222 12.74 -7.37 -1.56
CA SER A 222 13.76 -7.38 -2.62
C SER A 222 13.22 -7.10 -4.03
N LYS A 223 11.94 -7.41 -4.28
CA LYS A 223 11.35 -7.33 -5.63
C LYS A 223 10.76 -5.95 -5.95
N PHE A 224 10.15 -5.29 -4.96
CA PHE A 224 9.37 -4.06 -5.16
C PHE A 224 9.49 -3.06 -4.00
N GLY A 225 10.40 -3.26 -3.04
CA GLY A 225 10.54 -2.41 -1.87
C GLY A 225 11.25 -1.07 -2.17
N ASP A 226 10.87 -0.03 -1.42
CA ASP A 226 11.44 1.32 -1.55
C ASP A 226 12.93 1.38 -1.15
N LEU A 227 13.44 0.39 -0.39
CA LEU A 227 14.85 0.35 0.06
C LEU A 227 15.84 0.40 -1.10
N ARG A 228 15.65 -0.41 -2.15
CA ARG A 228 16.58 -0.47 -3.28
C ARG A 228 16.64 0.87 -4.01
N LYS A 229 15.47 1.51 -4.17
CA LYS A 229 15.36 2.84 -4.78
C LYS A 229 16.10 3.88 -3.95
N HIS A 230 15.84 3.95 -2.65
CA HIS A 230 16.52 4.91 -1.78
C HIS A 230 18.03 4.69 -1.74
N LEU A 231 18.49 3.44 -1.74
CA LEU A 231 19.93 3.12 -1.84
C LEU A 231 20.53 3.64 -3.15
N ASN A 232 19.87 3.42 -4.29
CA ASN A 232 20.36 3.92 -5.58
C ASN A 232 20.44 5.45 -5.60
N ILE A 233 19.38 6.14 -5.16
CA ILE A 233 19.36 7.61 -5.11
C ILE A 233 20.45 8.14 -4.17
N ASN A 234 20.57 7.56 -2.98
CA ASN A 234 21.62 7.93 -2.03
C ASN A 234 23.01 7.68 -2.62
N LYS A 235 23.21 6.57 -3.35
CA LYS A 235 24.49 6.22 -3.98
C LYS A 235 24.88 7.22 -5.06
N GLU A 236 23.98 7.49 -6.01
CA GLU A 236 24.20 8.48 -7.07
C GLU A 236 24.50 9.86 -6.48
N PHE A 237 23.74 10.25 -5.45
CA PHE A 237 23.95 11.51 -4.75
C PHE A 237 25.33 11.61 -4.10
N ILE A 238 25.72 10.59 -3.34
CA ILE A 238 26.99 10.57 -2.61
C ILE A 238 28.17 10.47 -3.57
N GLU A 239 28.05 9.72 -4.67
CA GLU A 239 29.06 9.68 -5.72
C GLU A 239 29.29 11.07 -6.32
N HIS A 240 28.21 11.81 -6.63
CA HIS A 240 28.33 13.19 -7.10
C HIS A 240 28.99 14.09 -6.05
N TYR A 241 28.50 14.05 -4.81
CA TYR A 241 29.03 14.85 -3.70
C TYR A 241 30.52 14.58 -3.45
N ILE A 242 30.94 13.31 -3.37
CA ILE A 242 32.33 12.94 -3.13
C ILE A 242 33.22 13.37 -4.29
N ASN A 243 32.76 13.23 -5.54
CA ASN A 243 33.53 13.65 -6.71
C ASN A 243 33.73 15.18 -6.76
N LYS A 244 32.72 15.96 -6.38
CA LYS A 244 32.76 17.44 -6.45
C LYS A 244 33.42 18.09 -5.24
N ASN A 245 33.15 17.60 -4.03
CA ASN A 245 33.39 18.36 -2.78
C ASN A 245 34.46 17.75 -1.86
N CYS A 246 34.94 16.53 -2.10
CA CYS A 246 35.89 15.85 -1.19
C CYS A 246 37.34 15.85 -1.70
N SER A 247 38.28 15.71 -0.75
CA SER A 247 39.72 15.59 -1.04
C SER A 247 40.05 14.29 -1.82
N PRO A 248 41.20 14.23 -2.54
CA PRO A 248 41.66 13.01 -3.21
C PRO A 248 41.75 11.79 -2.29
N ASP A 249 42.21 11.98 -1.05
CA ASP A 249 42.33 10.89 -0.06
C ASP A 249 40.97 10.34 0.36
N THR A 250 39.99 11.22 0.59
CA THR A 250 38.61 10.81 0.89
C THR A 250 37.98 10.07 -0.29
N LYS A 251 38.20 10.56 -1.51
CA LYS A 251 37.73 9.91 -2.75
C LYS A 251 38.31 8.50 -2.90
N LYS A 252 39.62 8.36 -2.70
CA LYS A 252 40.32 7.07 -2.76
C LYS A 252 39.78 6.10 -1.71
N PHE A 253 39.70 6.54 -0.45
CA PHE A 253 39.17 5.72 0.64
C PHE A 253 37.73 5.28 0.41
N TYR A 254 36.85 6.17 -0.07
CA TYR A 254 35.48 5.81 -0.41
C TYR A 254 35.42 4.76 -1.51
N ARG A 255 36.19 4.91 -2.60
CA ARG A 255 36.21 3.94 -3.72
C ARG A 255 36.69 2.56 -3.27
N GLU A 256 37.72 2.51 -2.43
CA GLU A 256 38.26 1.26 -1.87
C GLU A 256 37.24 0.53 -0.98
N ASN A 257 36.37 1.29 -0.29
CA ASN A 257 35.44 0.75 0.72
C ASN A 257 33.95 0.85 0.33
N GLN A 258 33.65 1.20 -0.92
CA GLN A 258 32.28 1.50 -1.35
C GLN A 258 31.34 0.32 -1.11
N GLY A 259 31.81 -0.91 -1.38
CA GLY A 259 31.03 -2.13 -1.15
C GLY A 259 30.62 -2.29 0.31
N GLU A 260 31.54 -2.13 1.26
CA GLU A 260 31.26 -2.26 2.69
C GLU A 260 30.30 -1.17 3.19
N ILE A 261 30.49 0.07 2.74
CA ILE A 261 29.64 1.21 3.11
C ILE A 261 28.18 0.96 2.70
N TRP A 262 27.95 0.57 1.44
CA TRP A 262 26.57 0.34 0.97
C TRP A 262 25.97 -0.97 1.48
N ASN A 263 26.80 -1.99 1.75
CA ASN A 263 26.35 -3.20 2.43
C ASN A 263 25.89 -2.91 3.87
N TYR A 264 26.54 -1.99 4.58
CA TYR A 264 26.07 -1.50 5.88
C TYR A 264 24.66 -0.91 5.78
N PHE A 265 24.42 0.03 4.86
CA PHE A 265 23.10 0.64 4.69
C PHE A 265 22.04 -0.36 4.22
N LEU A 266 22.40 -1.30 3.35
CA LEU A 266 21.54 -2.39 2.91
C LEU A 266 21.13 -3.29 4.09
N ALA A 267 22.09 -3.67 4.94
CA ALA A 267 21.84 -4.48 6.12
C ALA A 267 20.94 -3.76 7.12
N LYS A 268 21.20 -2.46 7.40
CA LYS A 268 20.33 -1.63 8.22
C LYS A 268 18.91 -1.51 7.65
N GLY A 269 18.79 -1.32 6.35
CA GLY A 269 17.50 -1.29 5.67
C GLY A 269 16.74 -2.62 5.69
N LYS A 270 17.45 -3.75 5.87
CA LYS A 270 16.87 -5.10 5.99
C LYS A 270 16.70 -5.57 7.44
N ASP A 271 17.09 -4.76 8.42
CA ASP A 271 17.10 -5.15 9.84
C ASP A 271 18.06 -6.32 10.14
N ASN A 272 19.15 -6.40 9.38
CA ASN A 272 20.18 -7.42 9.54
C ASN A 272 21.37 -6.87 10.33
N HIS A 273 22.02 -7.73 11.11
CA HIS A 273 23.31 -7.39 11.71
C HIS A 273 24.40 -7.37 10.63
N PHE A 274 25.29 -6.38 10.72
CA PHE A 274 26.45 -6.23 9.84
C PHE A 274 27.65 -5.81 10.68
N ALA A 275 28.70 -6.61 10.64
CA ALA A 275 29.98 -6.32 11.27
C ALA A 275 30.91 -5.67 10.24
N LEU A 276 31.55 -4.56 10.61
CA LEU A 276 32.57 -3.92 9.80
C LEU A 276 33.89 -4.68 9.94
N THR A 277 34.76 -4.57 8.93
CA THR A 277 36.08 -5.19 8.99
C THR A 277 36.97 -4.49 10.04
N PRO A 278 37.75 -5.23 10.85
CA PRO A 278 38.51 -4.65 11.97
C PRO A 278 39.61 -3.66 11.56
N LYS A 279 40.16 -3.80 10.35
CA LYS A 279 41.37 -3.06 9.90
C LYS A 279 41.15 -1.54 9.81
N ASP A 280 39.93 -1.12 9.45
CA ASP A 280 39.58 0.29 9.20
C ASP A 280 38.30 0.73 9.92
N GLU A 281 37.84 -0.04 10.90
CA GLU A 281 36.52 0.13 11.52
C GLU A 281 36.24 1.57 12.00
N LYS A 282 37.20 2.20 12.70
CA LYS A 282 37.03 3.56 13.23
C LYS A 282 36.83 4.59 12.10
N ARG A 283 37.62 4.48 11.03
CA ARG A 283 37.56 5.40 9.88
C ARG A 283 36.30 5.14 9.04
N LEU A 284 35.96 3.87 8.83
CA LEU A 284 34.71 3.47 8.16
C LEU A 284 33.48 4.01 8.90
N ARG A 285 33.43 3.87 10.23
CA ARG A 285 32.32 4.41 11.05
C ARG A 285 32.18 5.93 10.90
N ALA A 286 33.29 6.66 10.90
CA ALA A 286 33.28 8.11 10.69
C ALA A 286 32.74 8.48 9.30
N VAL A 287 33.21 7.80 8.25
CA VAL A 287 32.73 8.03 6.87
C VAL A 287 31.27 7.63 6.69
N ILE A 288 30.82 6.53 7.30
CA ILE A 288 29.42 6.09 7.26
C ILE A 288 28.52 7.13 7.95
N ALA A 289 28.93 7.66 9.12
CA ALA A 289 28.17 8.70 9.81
C ALA A 289 28.08 9.99 8.98
N ASP A 290 29.19 10.39 8.36
CA ASP A 290 29.27 11.56 7.48
C ASP A 290 28.37 11.42 6.24
N ILE A 291 28.37 10.23 5.63
CA ILE A 291 27.50 9.88 4.50
C ILE A 291 26.03 9.86 4.95
N ASP A 292 25.71 9.19 6.07
CA ASP A 292 24.35 9.11 6.57
C ASP A 292 23.77 10.50 6.82
N GLU A 293 24.56 11.46 7.32
CA GLU A 293 24.12 12.85 7.50
C GLU A 293 23.81 13.57 6.17
N LYS A 294 24.55 13.29 5.09
CA LYS A 294 24.40 13.97 3.80
C LYS A 294 23.40 13.32 2.86
N THR A 295 23.08 12.05 3.06
CA THR A 295 22.14 11.36 2.17
C THR A 295 20.74 12.00 2.15
N PRO A 296 20.08 12.04 0.97
CA PRO A 296 18.71 12.53 0.84
C PRO A 296 17.71 11.74 1.69
N TYR A 297 17.88 10.41 1.77
CA TYR A 297 17.00 9.53 2.54
C TYR A 297 17.75 8.87 3.70
N LYS A 298 17.26 9.10 4.93
CA LYS A 298 17.79 8.45 6.13
C LYS A 298 17.28 7.01 6.23
N ILE A 299 17.90 6.09 5.51
CA ILE A 299 17.46 4.69 5.42
C ILE A 299 17.29 4.03 6.79
N PRO A 300 18.26 4.12 7.74
CA PRO A 300 18.09 3.51 9.06
C PRO A 300 16.89 4.08 9.84
N PHE A 301 16.68 5.39 9.74
CA PHE A 301 15.54 6.08 10.36
C PHE A 301 14.21 5.64 9.73
N LEU A 302 14.10 5.72 8.39
CA LEU A 302 12.87 5.36 7.66
C LEU A 302 12.48 3.90 7.93
N LYS A 303 13.45 2.98 7.93
CA LYS A 303 13.19 1.57 8.27
C LYS A 303 12.63 1.43 9.68
N LYS A 304 13.32 2.02 10.68
CA LYS A 304 12.90 1.97 12.09
C LYS A 304 11.50 2.53 12.32
N GLU A 305 11.11 3.57 11.58
CA GLU A 305 9.79 4.16 11.71
C GLU A 305 8.72 3.38 10.92
N MET A 306 9.03 2.89 9.72
CA MET A 306 8.11 2.03 8.95
C MET A 306 7.86 0.68 9.63
N ASP A 307 8.81 0.17 10.41
CA ASP A 307 8.63 -1.00 11.26
C ASP A 307 7.56 -0.81 12.33
N LYS A 308 7.18 0.43 12.65
CA LYS A 308 6.14 0.70 13.64
C LYS A 308 4.77 0.91 13.00
N VAL A 309 4.62 0.58 11.72
CA VAL A 309 3.44 1.01 10.95
C VAL A 309 2.74 -0.16 10.28
N LEU A 310 1.44 -0.26 10.56
CA LEU A 310 0.51 -0.98 9.70
C LEU A 310 -0.18 0.01 8.77
N ARG A 311 -0.06 -0.22 7.46
CA ARG A 311 -0.80 0.55 6.47
C ARG A 311 -2.08 -0.18 6.11
N PHE A 312 -3.17 0.55 6.19
CA PHE A 312 -4.46 0.20 5.62
C PHE A 312 -4.57 0.82 4.24
N GLU A 313 -5.05 0.05 3.27
CA GLU A 313 -5.19 0.49 1.89
C GLU A 313 -6.46 -0.10 1.28
N ILE A 314 -7.22 0.74 0.58
CA ILE A 314 -8.33 0.32 -0.26
C ILE A 314 -8.11 0.85 -1.67
N SER A 315 -8.14 -0.06 -2.64
CA SER A 315 -8.08 0.27 -4.06
C SER A 315 -9.48 0.20 -4.65
N MET A 316 -9.92 1.28 -5.27
CA MET A 316 -11.23 1.41 -5.91
C MET A 316 -11.05 1.54 -7.42
N SER A 317 -11.63 0.61 -8.18
CA SER A 317 -11.61 0.62 -9.65
C SER A 317 -12.88 1.23 -10.25
N ASN A 318 -12.88 1.47 -11.57
CA ASN A 318 -14.06 1.90 -12.33
C ASN A 318 -15.34 1.09 -12.06
N ARG A 319 -15.24 -0.23 -11.81
CA ARG A 319 -16.41 -1.05 -11.44
C ARG A 319 -17.01 -0.62 -10.10
N TYR A 320 -16.16 -0.31 -9.13
CA TYR A 320 -16.63 0.16 -7.82
C TYR A 320 -17.14 1.60 -7.91
N PHE A 321 -16.46 2.44 -8.68
CA PHE A 321 -16.91 3.80 -8.93
C PHE A 321 -18.31 3.83 -9.56
N MET A 322 -18.57 2.97 -10.57
CA MET A 322 -19.89 2.79 -11.16
C MET A 322 -20.94 2.46 -10.09
N TYR A 323 -20.66 1.44 -9.26
CA TYR A 323 -21.55 1.04 -8.17
C TYR A 323 -21.82 2.20 -7.20
N LEU A 324 -20.76 2.84 -6.71
CA LEU A 324 -20.84 3.87 -5.69
C LEU A 324 -21.56 5.12 -6.24
N TYR A 325 -21.19 5.55 -7.44
CA TYR A 325 -21.73 6.74 -8.08
C TYR A 325 -23.23 6.58 -8.35
N LYS A 326 -23.63 5.50 -9.03
CA LYS A 326 -25.03 5.30 -9.43
C LYS A 326 -25.97 5.08 -8.26
N ARG A 327 -25.46 4.54 -7.14
CA ARG A 327 -26.26 4.26 -5.95
C ARG A 327 -26.34 5.44 -4.98
N HIS A 328 -25.29 6.25 -4.87
CA HIS A 328 -25.19 7.25 -3.80
C HIS A 328 -25.05 8.69 -4.29
N CYS A 329 -24.63 8.90 -5.54
CA CYS A 329 -24.27 10.23 -6.05
C CYS A 329 -25.23 10.72 -7.14
N PHE A 330 -25.50 9.91 -8.15
CA PHE A 330 -26.33 10.28 -9.29
C PHE A 330 -27.74 10.68 -8.84
N ARG A 331 -28.13 11.93 -9.14
CA ARG A 331 -29.48 12.48 -8.90
C ARG A 331 -30.05 12.15 -7.52
N ARG A 332 -29.18 12.14 -6.49
CA ARG A 332 -29.53 11.67 -5.13
C ARG A 332 -30.67 12.47 -4.49
N ASN A 333 -30.81 13.74 -4.86
CA ASN A 333 -31.81 14.66 -4.33
C ASN A 333 -32.97 14.94 -5.32
N ASP A 334 -32.98 14.28 -6.48
CA ASP A 334 -34.00 14.48 -7.51
C ASP A 334 -35.21 13.57 -7.24
N LYS A 335 -36.39 14.18 -7.05
CA LYS A 335 -37.61 13.46 -6.66
C LYS A 335 -38.02 12.39 -7.69
N ILE A 336 -37.93 12.71 -8.98
CA ILE A 336 -38.31 11.80 -10.07
C ILE A 336 -37.39 10.59 -10.07
N HIS A 337 -36.08 10.82 -9.97
CA HIS A 337 -35.12 9.73 -9.90
C HIS A 337 -35.31 8.86 -8.64
N GLN A 338 -35.51 9.47 -7.47
CA GLN A 338 -35.71 8.71 -6.23
C GLN A 338 -36.98 7.84 -6.27
N GLU A 339 -38.06 8.35 -6.86
CA GLU A 339 -39.28 7.57 -7.07
C GLU A 339 -39.03 6.39 -8.03
N SER A 340 -38.33 6.62 -9.14
CA SER A 340 -37.93 5.58 -10.09
C SER A 340 -37.05 4.50 -9.43
N VAL A 341 -36.10 4.88 -8.56
CA VAL A 341 -35.28 3.95 -7.78
C VAL A 341 -36.14 3.12 -6.81
N LYS A 342 -37.13 3.73 -6.15
CA LYS A 342 -38.06 3.03 -5.25
C LYS A 342 -38.85 1.95 -6.01
N ARG A 343 -39.44 2.32 -7.16
CA ARG A 343 -40.17 1.38 -8.04
C ARG A 343 -39.27 0.27 -8.57
N TYR A 344 -38.03 0.61 -8.95
CA TYR A 344 -37.03 -0.38 -9.37
C TYR A 344 -36.76 -1.41 -8.27
N LYS A 345 -36.53 -0.97 -7.02
CA LYS A 345 -36.28 -1.89 -5.89
C LYS A 345 -37.47 -2.79 -5.60
N GLN A 346 -38.69 -2.28 -5.70
CA GLN A 346 -39.92 -3.06 -5.54
C GLN A 346 -40.03 -4.15 -6.62
N ALA A 347 -39.88 -3.78 -7.90
CA ALA A 347 -39.90 -4.74 -9.00
C ALA A 347 -38.75 -5.76 -8.90
N ALA A 348 -37.53 -5.32 -8.59
CA ALA A 348 -36.37 -6.18 -8.41
C ALA A 348 -36.57 -7.22 -7.29
N SER A 349 -37.22 -6.82 -6.18
CA SER A 349 -37.55 -7.75 -5.08
C SER A 349 -38.57 -8.82 -5.50
N VAL A 350 -39.52 -8.48 -6.37
CA VAL A 350 -40.46 -9.46 -6.93
C VAL A 350 -39.72 -10.42 -7.85
N TYR A 351 -38.88 -9.90 -8.76
CA TYR A 351 -38.11 -10.72 -9.69
C TYR A 351 -37.08 -11.64 -9.03
N ALA A 352 -36.53 -11.24 -7.88
CA ALA A 352 -35.59 -12.06 -7.13
C ALA A 352 -36.25 -13.19 -6.32
N ASN A 353 -37.57 -13.13 -6.09
CA ASN A 353 -38.28 -14.09 -5.25
C ASN A 353 -39.08 -15.07 -6.13
N SER A 354 -38.65 -16.34 -6.15
CA SER A 354 -39.30 -17.41 -6.92
C SER A 354 -40.76 -17.64 -6.55
N ASN A 355 -41.18 -17.23 -5.34
CA ASN A 355 -42.54 -17.48 -4.83
C ASN A 355 -43.53 -16.35 -5.15
N LYS A 356 -43.07 -15.20 -5.68
CA LYS A 356 -43.97 -14.11 -6.08
C LYS A 356 -44.31 -14.22 -7.55
N LYS A 357 -45.58 -13.95 -7.91
CA LYS A 357 -46.00 -14.05 -9.31
C LYS A 357 -45.51 -12.82 -10.07
N PHE A 358 -44.94 -13.03 -11.26
CA PHE A 358 -44.52 -11.94 -12.15
C PHE A 358 -45.68 -11.00 -12.56
N SER A 359 -46.94 -11.46 -12.43
CA SER A 359 -48.16 -10.65 -12.60
C SER A 359 -48.22 -9.45 -11.66
N ASP A 360 -47.53 -9.50 -10.52
CA ASP A 360 -47.62 -8.50 -9.46
C ASP A 360 -46.84 -7.21 -9.79
N VAL A 361 -46.07 -7.22 -10.89
CA VAL A 361 -45.33 -6.05 -11.37
C VAL A 361 -46.08 -5.39 -12.53
N THR A 362 -46.55 -4.16 -12.32
CA THR A 362 -47.28 -3.37 -13.33
C THR A 362 -46.44 -3.14 -14.60
N ARG A 363 -47.07 -2.97 -15.77
CA ARG A 363 -46.35 -2.70 -17.04
C ARG A 363 -45.39 -1.51 -16.92
N ARG A 364 -45.80 -0.46 -16.20
CA ARG A 364 -44.98 0.74 -15.95
C ARG A 364 -43.74 0.40 -15.12
N ASP A 365 -43.89 -0.40 -14.07
CA ASP A 365 -42.77 -0.82 -13.23
C ASP A 365 -41.82 -1.78 -13.95
N ARG A 366 -42.33 -2.63 -14.86
CA ARG A 366 -41.48 -3.45 -15.73
C ARG A 366 -40.63 -2.59 -16.66
N LYS A 367 -41.21 -1.54 -17.27
CA LYS A 367 -40.47 -0.59 -18.12
C LYS A 367 -39.42 0.17 -17.30
N ASN A 368 -39.80 0.66 -16.13
CA ASN A 368 -38.87 1.30 -15.19
C ASN A 368 -37.74 0.35 -14.76
N TYR A 369 -38.07 -0.92 -14.49
CA TYR A 369 -37.07 -1.93 -14.13
C TYR A 369 -36.05 -2.14 -15.24
N LYS A 370 -36.50 -2.36 -16.49
CA LYS A 370 -35.59 -2.52 -17.63
C LYS A 370 -34.68 -1.31 -17.83
N MET A 371 -35.24 -0.10 -17.76
CA MET A 371 -34.49 1.16 -17.89
C MET A 371 -33.45 1.31 -16.78
N MET A 372 -33.86 1.19 -15.51
CA MET A 372 -32.96 1.34 -14.37
C MET A 372 -31.90 0.23 -14.31
N HIS A 373 -32.27 -1.01 -14.60
CA HIS A 373 -31.33 -2.12 -14.64
C HIS A 373 -30.29 -1.92 -15.76
N GLY A 374 -30.74 -1.49 -16.94
CA GLY A 374 -29.86 -1.10 -18.03
C GLY A 374 -28.88 0.00 -17.61
N PHE A 375 -29.39 1.09 -17.03
CA PHE A 375 -28.56 2.18 -16.49
C PHE A 375 -27.55 1.66 -15.47
N LEU A 376 -27.95 0.89 -14.47
CA LEU A 376 -27.06 0.40 -13.40
C LEU A 376 -25.90 -0.46 -13.92
N ASN A 377 -26.06 -1.11 -15.08
CA ASN A 377 -25.05 -1.97 -15.69
C ASN A 377 -24.16 -1.27 -16.72
N ARG A 378 -24.45 -0.02 -17.14
CA ARG A 378 -23.56 0.73 -18.05
C ARG A 378 -22.29 1.16 -17.31
N GLY A 379 -21.12 1.07 -17.95
CA GLY A 379 -19.88 1.64 -17.39
C GLY A 379 -19.94 3.16 -17.23
N ILE A 380 -19.08 3.73 -16.38
CA ILE A 380 -18.94 5.18 -16.19
C ILE A 380 -17.52 5.64 -16.53
N ALA A 381 -17.37 6.92 -16.86
CA ALA A 381 -16.10 7.63 -16.91
C ALA A 381 -16.15 8.84 -15.96
N LEU A 382 -15.27 8.87 -14.94
CA LEU A 382 -15.23 9.92 -13.92
C LEU A 382 -14.26 11.03 -14.33
N ILE A 383 -14.79 12.13 -14.82
CA ILE A 383 -13.97 13.26 -15.28
C ILE A 383 -13.75 14.31 -14.18
N LEU A 384 -12.62 15.00 -14.23
CA LEU A 384 -12.28 16.08 -13.29
C LEU A 384 -13.01 17.39 -13.59
N GLY A 385 -13.30 17.65 -14.86
CA GLY A 385 -13.80 18.94 -15.34
C GLY A 385 -15.11 19.40 -14.72
N ASP A 386 -15.23 20.73 -14.57
CA ASP A 386 -16.40 21.42 -14.00
C ASP A 386 -17.39 21.88 -15.10
N ASN A 387 -17.79 20.94 -15.96
CA ASN A 387 -18.79 21.24 -16.96
C ASN A 387 -20.17 21.41 -16.30
N LYS A 388 -20.70 22.65 -16.30
CA LYS A 388 -22.01 22.99 -15.70
C LYS A 388 -23.16 22.15 -16.26
N THR A 389 -23.15 21.85 -17.56
CA THR A 389 -24.19 21.04 -18.21
C THR A 389 -24.13 19.60 -17.72
N LEU A 390 -22.94 19.03 -17.60
CA LEU A 390 -22.74 17.70 -17.03
C LEU A 390 -23.18 17.66 -15.55
N LYS A 391 -22.81 18.65 -14.74
CA LYS A 391 -23.25 18.75 -13.34
C LYS A 391 -24.77 18.80 -13.23
N ARG A 392 -25.44 19.57 -14.09
CA ARG A 392 -26.91 19.63 -14.16
C ARG A 392 -27.49 18.27 -14.53
N TYR A 393 -26.94 17.60 -15.54
CA TYR A 393 -27.34 16.25 -15.94
C TYR A 393 -27.21 15.24 -14.78
N CYS A 394 -26.11 15.31 -14.02
CA CYS A 394 -25.85 14.44 -12.88
C CYS A 394 -26.77 14.69 -11.67
N THR A 395 -27.41 15.87 -11.59
CA THR A 395 -28.18 16.31 -10.40
C THR A 395 -29.68 16.42 -10.63
N LYS A 396 -30.14 16.58 -11.88
CA LYS A 396 -31.54 16.81 -12.22
C LYS A 396 -32.02 15.86 -13.31
N ALA A 397 -33.23 15.32 -13.14
CA ALA A 397 -33.88 14.44 -14.10
C ALA A 397 -34.58 15.15 -15.27
N GLY A 398 -34.66 16.48 -15.27
CA GLY A 398 -35.53 17.25 -16.18
C GLY A 398 -35.38 16.91 -17.67
N ASN A 399 -34.15 16.73 -18.16
CA ASN A 399 -33.91 16.41 -19.59
C ASN A 399 -34.29 14.97 -19.95
N ASP A 400 -34.44 14.09 -18.95
CA ASP A 400 -34.71 12.66 -19.07
C ASP A 400 -36.15 12.30 -18.70
N TYR A 401 -36.97 13.30 -18.34
CA TYR A 401 -38.35 13.11 -17.89
C TYR A 401 -39.33 13.79 -18.85
N ASN A 402 -40.27 13.01 -19.35
CA ASN A 402 -41.38 13.53 -20.14
C ASN A 402 -42.59 13.77 -19.23
N HIS A 403 -42.94 15.04 -19.01
CA HIS A 403 -44.06 15.43 -18.16
C HIS A 403 -45.43 15.01 -18.70
N VAL A 404 -45.57 14.88 -20.02
CA VAL A 404 -46.84 14.51 -20.67
C VAL A 404 -47.11 13.01 -20.49
N THR A 405 -46.10 12.18 -20.75
CA THR A 405 -46.25 10.71 -20.66
C THR A 405 -45.93 10.16 -19.27
N GLY A 406 -45.31 10.96 -18.41
CA GLY A 406 -44.79 10.54 -17.11
C GLY A 406 -43.67 9.50 -17.22
N GLU A 407 -43.02 9.41 -18.38
CA GLU A 407 -41.92 8.49 -18.65
C GLU A 407 -40.58 9.10 -18.25
N TYR A 408 -39.74 8.28 -17.61
CA TYR A 408 -38.39 8.63 -17.21
C TYR A 408 -37.40 7.69 -17.91
N ASN A 409 -36.40 8.26 -18.60
CA ASN A 409 -35.40 7.49 -19.32
C ASN A 409 -34.02 8.14 -19.21
N ILE A 410 -33.06 7.45 -18.59
CA ILE A 410 -31.73 8.01 -18.33
C ILE A 410 -30.87 7.96 -19.59
N SER A 411 -30.80 9.09 -20.31
CA SER A 411 -29.94 9.27 -21.49
C SER A 411 -28.45 9.19 -21.12
N ARG A 412 -27.55 9.14 -22.10
CA ARG A 412 -26.10 9.29 -21.89
C ARG A 412 -25.73 10.76 -22.09
N PHE A 413 -24.80 11.26 -21.29
CA PHE A 413 -24.13 12.52 -21.60
C PHE A 413 -23.00 12.22 -22.59
N GLU A 414 -23.12 12.68 -23.84
CA GLU A 414 -22.22 12.31 -24.92
C GLU A 414 -21.01 13.25 -25.02
N TYR A 415 -19.82 12.69 -24.87
CA TYR A 415 -18.58 13.29 -25.38
C TYR A 415 -18.31 12.74 -26.77
N ARG A 416 -18.60 13.53 -27.80
CA ARG A 416 -18.38 13.13 -29.19
C ARG A 416 -16.88 12.99 -29.47
N TYR A 417 -16.53 12.04 -30.34
CA TYR A 417 -15.17 11.81 -30.83
C TYR A 417 -14.13 11.45 -29.76
N THR A 418 -14.56 10.89 -28.63
CA THR A 418 -13.63 10.40 -27.59
C THR A 418 -14.03 9.02 -27.09
N VAL A 419 -13.07 8.30 -26.49
CA VAL A 419 -13.34 7.03 -25.80
C VAL A 419 -14.29 7.20 -24.60
N LEU A 420 -14.38 8.40 -24.02
CA LEU A 420 -15.31 8.72 -22.93
C LEU A 420 -16.77 8.54 -23.37
N GLY A 421 -17.09 8.78 -24.65
CA GLY A 421 -18.43 8.58 -25.22
C GLY A 421 -18.93 7.14 -25.20
N LYS A 422 -18.06 6.15 -24.93
CA LYS A 422 -18.44 4.73 -24.76
C LYS A 422 -19.10 4.47 -23.40
N HIS A 423 -18.94 5.38 -22.44
CA HIS A 423 -19.38 5.23 -21.05
C HIS A 423 -20.34 6.37 -20.65
N ASP A 424 -21.03 6.19 -19.52
CA ASP A 424 -21.76 7.29 -18.89
C ASP A 424 -20.72 8.26 -18.30
N THR A 425 -20.53 9.42 -18.93
CA THR A 425 -19.60 10.41 -18.39
C THR A 425 -20.21 11.09 -17.18
N VAL A 426 -19.43 11.22 -16.11
CA VAL A 426 -19.88 11.72 -14.81
C VAL A 426 -18.79 12.57 -14.15
N HIS A 427 -19.20 13.55 -13.35
CA HIS A 427 -18.27 14.46 -12.69
C HIS A 427 -17.73 13.90 -11.37
N PHE A 428 -16.41 13.96 -11.17
CA PHE A 428 -15.74 13.64 -9.91
C PHE A 428 -15.95 14.75 -8.87
N SER A 429 -17.11 14.72 -8.22
CA SER A 429 -17.49 15.70 -7.19
C SER A 429 -16.85 15.42 -5.82
N GLU A 430 -16.73 16.47 -5.00
CA GLU A 430 -16.37 16.39 -3.58
C GLU A 430 -17.20 15.34 -2.83
N TYR A 431 -18.52 15.34 -3.03
CA TYR A 431 -19.41 14.38 -2.39
C TYR A 431 -19.08 12.93 -2.77
N PHE A 432 -18.69 12.67 -4.02
CA PHE A 432 -18.30 11.33 -4.46
C PHE A 432 -17.04 10.87 -3.74
N LEU A 433 -15.99 11.72 -3.68
CA LEU A 433 -14.79 11.43 -2.91
C LEU A 433 -15.09 11.20 -1.42
N MET A 434 -16.01 11.98 -0.84
CA MET A 434 -16.47 11.76 0.54
C MET A 434 -17.15 10.41 0.75
N GLN A 435 -17.86 9.86 -0.24
CA GLN A 435 -18.38 8.49 -0.15
C GLN A 435 -17.26 7.45 -0.19
N CYS A 436 -16.23 7.66 -1.01
CA CYS A 436 -15.03 6.81 -1.02
C CYS A 436 -14.34 6.82 0.36
N ILE A 437 -14.14 7.99 0.94
CA ILE A 437 -13.50 8.15 2.26
C ILE A 437 -14.34 7.51 3.36
N LYS A 438 -15.66 7.70 3.36
CA LYS A 438 -16.57 7.03 4.31
C LYS A 438 -16.44 5.52 4.24
N ARG A 439 -16.36 4.95 3.04
CA ARG A 439 -16.13 3.51 2.86
C ARG A 439 -14.78 3.09 3.42
N PHE A 440 -13.72 3.84 3.14
CA PHE A 440 -12.38 3.55 3.65
C PHE A 440 -12.32 3.60 5.18
N LYS A 441 -12.90 4.64 5.79
CA LYS A 441 -13.03 4.79 7.24
C LYS A 441 -13.74 3.59 7.87
N ALA A 442 -14.85 3.12 7.25
CA ALA A 442 -15.57 1.94 7.73
C ALA A 442 -14.70 0.67 7.69
N PHE A 443 -13.86 0.52 6.67
CA PHE A 443 -12.89 -0.56 6.58
C PHE A 443 -11.81 -0.48 7.68
N VAL A 444 -11.20 0.69 7.90
CA VAL A 444 -10.20 0.86 8.97
C VAL A 444 -10.82 0.57 10.34
N LYS A 445 -12.02 1.09 10.60
CA LYS A 445 -12.76 0.85 11.85
C LYS A 445 -13.07 -0.64 12.07
N HIS A 446 -13.45 -1.37 11.02
CA HIS A 446 -13.75 -2.80 11.11
C HIS A 446 -12.55 -3.63 11.58
N TYR A 447 -11.33 -3.23 11.19
CA TYR A 447 -10.08 -3.89 11.56
C TYR A 447 -9.36 -3.19 12.73
N THR A 448 -10.01 -2.24 13.40
CA THR A 448 -9.48 -1.62 14.61
C THR A 448 -9.76 -2.54 15.79
N ILE A 449 -8.70 -2.94 16.50
CA ILE A 449 -8.75 -3.82 17.65
C ILE A 449 -8.51 -2.97 18.90
N GLN A 450 -9.30 -3.20 19.93
CA GLN A 450 -9.17 -2.48 21.21
C GLN A 450 -8.31 -3.25 22.21
N GLU A 451 -8.37 -4.58 22.19
CA GLU A 451 -7.71 -5.44 23.17
C GLU A 451 -7.24 -6.73 22.49
N ILE A 452 -6.14 -7.29 22.98
CA ILE A 452 -5.63 -8.61 22.57
C ILE A 452 -5.81 -9.57 23.73
N GLU A 453 -6.43 -10.71 23.44
CA GLU A 453 -6.63 -11.75 24.43
C GLU A 453 -5.28 -12.38 24.82
N PRO A 454 -4.95 -12.50 26.12
CA PRO A 454 -3.65 -12.98 26.57
C PRO A 454 -3.37 -14.41 26.12
N PHE A 455 -4.43 -15.23 26.08
CA PHE A 455 -4.40 -16.61 25.62
C PHE A 455 -3.76 -16.73 24.22
N ASP A 456 -4.23 -15.89 23.29
CA ASP A 456 -3.76 -15.88 21.92
C ASP A 456 -2.30 -15.43 21.84
N SER A 457 -1.95 -14.37 22.59
CA SER A 457 -0.57 -13.87 22.65
C SER A 457 0.41 -14.94 23.17
N ILE A 458 0.03 -15.69 24.21
CA ILE A 458 0.88 -16.73 24.80
C ILE A 458 1.04 -17.90 23.83
N MET A 459 -0.03 -18.33 23.16
CA MET A 459 0.04 -19.42 22.20
C MET A 459 0.96 -19.10 21.02
N ASP A 460 0.93 -17.85 20.55
CA ASP A 460 1.82 -17.41 19.47
C ASP A 460 3.28 -17.28 19.95
N LYS A 461 3.52 -16.79 21.18
CA LYS A 461 4.86 -16.82 21.81
C LYS A 461 5.43 -18.24 21.88
N ILE A 462 4.62 -19.22 22.26
CA ILE A 462 5.02 -20.64 22.33
C ILE A 462 5.42 -21.17 20.96
N LYS A 463 4.62 -20.89 19.92
CA LYS A 463 4.91 -21.33 18.55
C LYS A 463 6.17 -20.67 18.01
N GLU A 464 6.31 -19.36 18.17
CA GLU A 464 7.48 -18.61 17.73
C GLU A 464 8.76 -19.11 18.42
N TYR A 465 8.70 -19.29 19.74
CA TYR A 465 9.80 -19.89 20.49
C TYR A 465 10.22 -21.23 19.88
N ASN A 466 9.27 -22.15 19.67
CA ASN A 466 9.55 -23.47 19.09
C ASN A 466 10.12 -23.40 17.67
N ASN A 467 9.64 -22.48 16.84
CA ASN A 467 10.14 -22.31 15.47
C ASN A 467 11.61 -21.86 15.44
N ASN A 468 12.04 -21.08 16.43
CA ASN A 468 13.41 -20.56 16.52
C ASN A 468 14.41 -21.54 17.17
N VAL A 469 13.93 -22.55 17.91
CA VAL A 469 14.78 -23.48 18.67
C VAL A 469 15.84 -24.15 17.80
N GLN A 470 15.48 -24.63 16.61
CA GLN A 470 16.43 -25.38 15.76
C GLN A 470 17.58 -24.48 15.29
N ALA A 471 17.28 -23.27 14.80
CA ALA A 471 18.28 -22.30 14.39
C ALA A 471 19.22 -21.91 15.56
N ASN A 472 18.65 -21.71 16.76
CA ASN A 472 19.43 -21.43 17.96
C ASN A 472 20.33 -22.60 18.36
N VAL A 473 19.83 -23.84 18.27
CA VAL A 473 20.61 -25.06 18.53
C VAL A 473 21.79 -25.18 17.60
N ASP A 474 21.59 -24.93 16.30
CA ASP A 474 22.65 -25.04 15.30
C ASP A 474 23.72 -23.97 15.53
N SER A 475 23.31 -22.71 15.70
CA SER A 475 24.21 -21.60 16.02
C SER A 475 24.99 -21.83 17.32
N TYR A 476 24.32 -22.28 18.38
CA TYR A 476 24.97 -22.56 19.66
C TYR A 476 26.00 -23.69 19.53
N ASN A 477 25.67 -24.77 18.84
CA ASN A 477 26.57 -25.91 18.64
C ASN A 477 27.81 -25.53 17.82
N GLU A 478 27.64 -24.68 16.82
CA GLU A 478 28.75 -24.18 16.00
C GLU A 478 29.71 -23.34 16.84
N ILE A 479 29.20 -22.32 17.53
CA ILE A 479 30.00 -21.42 18.37
C ILE A 479 30.70 -22.19 19.50
N ASN A 480 30.02 -23.16 20.11
CA ASN A 480 30.50 -23.87 21.30
C ASN A 480 31.10 -25.24 20.98
N ARG A 481 31.42 -25.54 19.71
CA ARG A 481 31.99 -26.83 19.31
C ARG A 481 33.28 -27.17 20.07
N PHE A 482 34.08 -26.16 20.39
CA PHE A 482 35.31 -26.32 21.16
C PHE A 482 35.08 -26.89 22.57
N LYS A 483 33.88 -26.72 23.15
CA LYS A 483 33.56 -27.23 24.50
C LYS A 483 33.41 -28.74 24.57
N ILE A 484 33.23 -29.40 23.43
CA ILE A 484 33.03 -30.86 23.36
C ILE A 484 34.25 -31.61 22.82
N VAL A 485 35.32 -30.90 22.44
CA VAL A 485 36.55 -31.48 21.86
C VAL A 485 37.74 -31.14 22.75
N ASN A 486 38.58 -32.13 23.06
CA ASN A 486 39.82 -31.89 23.80
C ASN A 486 40.82 -31.12 22.92
N PRO A 487 41.33 -29.95 23.36
CA PRO A 487 42.21 -29.11 22.55
C PRO A 487 43.51 -29.80 22.09
N GLY A 488 44.02 -30.76 22.88
CA GLY A 488 45.27 -31.46 22.58
C GLY A 488 45.13 -32.72 21.73
N THR A 489 44.00 -33.43 21.82
CA THR A 489 43.82 -34.73 21.14
C THR A 489 42.82 -34.69 19.99
N GLY A 490 42.01 -33.63 19.90
CA GLY A 490 40.90 -33.57 18.94
C GLY A 490 39.77 -34.56 19.25
N GLU A 491 39.86 -35.33 20.34
CA GLU A 491 38.85 -36.31 20.72
C GLU A 491 37.66 -35.65 21.45
N PHE A 492 36.46 -36.18 21.20
CA PHE A 492 35.27 -35.75 21.92
C PHE A 492 35.29 -36.16 23.39
N ILE A 493 34.85 -35.25 24.27
CA ILE A 493 34.64 -35.53 25.69
C ILE A 493 33.60 -36.66 25.84
N ARG A 494 33.86 -37.62 26.75
CA ARG A 494 32.97 -38.75 27.03
C ARG A 494 32.11 -38.50 28.28
N LYS A 495 30.88 -39.01 28.26
CA LYS A 495 29.95 -39.10 29.41
C LYS A 495 30.42 -40.15 30.40
N LYS A 496 29.86 -40.12 31.62
CA LYS A 496 30.09 -41.14 32.68
C LYS A 496 29.74 -42.57 32.23
N ASN A 497 28.85 -42.74 31.26
CA ASN A 497 28.47 -44.02 30.67
C ASN A 497 29.28 -44.39 29.41
N GLY A 498 30.38 -43.68 29.11
CA GLY A 498 31.25 -43.94 27.97
C GLY A 498 30.80 -43.35 26.62
N GLN A 499 29.56 -42.82 26.51
CA GLN A 499 29.07 -42.19 25.27
C GLN A 499 29.75 -40.84 25.01
N LYS A 500 30.12 -40.54 23.75
CA LYS A 500 30.72 -39.26 23.37
C LYS A 500 29.67 -38.14 23.32
N TYR A 501 30.05 -36.92 23.73
CA TYR A 501 29.26 -35.73 23.47
C TYR A 501 29.44 -35.31 22.00
N THR A 502 28.38 -35.32 21.22
CA THR A 502 28.40 -34.97 19.78
C THR A 502 27.89 -33.56 19.50
N ARG A 503 27.20 -32.95 20.47
CA ARG A 503 26.65 -31.59 20.36
C ARG A 503 26.90 -30.84 21.66
N ALA A 504 27.29 -29.56 21.57
CA ALA A 504 27.55 -28.73 22.74
C ALA A 504 26.30 -28.54 23.61
N THR A 505 25.10 -28.57 23.02
CA THR A 505 23.84 -28.53 23.77
C THR A 505 23.64 -29.70 24.74
N GLN A 506 24.33 -30.83 24.55
CA GLN A 506 24.24 -31.98 25.46
C GLN A 506 24.94 -31.75 26.81
N LEU A 507 25.78 -30.71 26.91
CA LEU A 507 26.43 -30.30 28.16
C LEU A 507 25.50 -29.47 29.05
N LEU A 508 24.38 -28.98 28.51
CA LEU A 508 23.48 -28.07 29.20
C LEU A 508 22.38 -28.82 29.95
N THR A 509 22.06 -28.32 31.14
CA THR A 509 20.85 -28.71 31.86
C THR A 509 19.60 -28.24 31.13
N ARG A 510 18.44 -28.83 31.46
CA ARG A 510 17.16 -28.39 30.90
C ARG A 510 16.90 -26.90 31.10
N LYS A 511 17.19 -26.38 32.30
CA LYS A 511 16.93 -24.98 32.65
C LYS A 511 17.78 -24.04 31.79
N GLU A 512 19.04 -24.40 31.55
CA GLU A 512 19.94 -23.67 30.66
C GLU A 512 19.48 -23.77 29.20
N LEU A 513 19.06 -24.96 28.74
CA LEU A 513 18.52 -25.14 27.39
C LEU A 513 17.31 -24.25 27.15
N MET A 514 16.36 -24.15 28.09
CA MET A 514 15.22 -23.27 27.92
C MET A 514 15.61 -21.79 27.98
N LYS A 515 16.45 -21.40 28.94
CA LYS A 515 16.91 -20.01 29.08
C LYS A 515 17.64 -19.52 27.82
N GLN A 516 18.32 -20.41 27.11
CA GLN A 516 19.01 -20.10 25.85
C GLN A 516 18.15 -20.36 24.60
N GLY A 517 16.89 -20.79 24.75
CA GLY A 517 15.99 -21.06 23.63
C GLY A 517 16.42 -22.24 22.74
N LEU A 518 17.00 -23.29 23.35
CA LEU A 518 17.61 -24.45 22.68
C LEU A 518 16.77 -25.72 22.81
N LYS A 519 15.58 -25.64 23.40
CA LYS A 519 14.70 -26.80 23.61
C LYS A 519 13.26 -26.44 23.34
N THR A 520 12.59 -27.25 22.52
CA THR A 520 11.16 -27.10 22.24
C THR A 520 10.30 -27.44 23.45
N VAL A 521 9.18 -26.73 23.57
CA VAL A 521 8.11 -27.01 24.54
C VAL A 521 6.95 -27.71 23.83
N ASN A 522 6.18 -28.51 24.57
CA ASN A 522 5.03 -29.20 23.99
C ASN A 522 3.84 -28.23 23.85
N ALA A 523 3.75 -27.58 22.70
CA ALA A 523 2.72 -26.58 22.40
C ALA A 523 1.29 -27.13 22.52
N THR A 524 1.07 -28.42 22.22
CA THR A 524 -0.25 -29.06 22.31
C THR A 524 -0.71 -29.17 23.75
N ILE A 525 0.17 -29.63 24.65
CA ILE A 525 -0.15 -29.75 26.09
C ILE A 525 -0.34 -28.36 26.70
N LEU A 526 0.56 -27.42 26.41
CA LEU A 526 0.43 -26.04 26.91
C LEU A 526 -0.86 -25.39 26.40
N GLY A 527 -1.19 -25.57 25.12
CA GLY A 527 -2.44 -25.07 24.54
C GLY A 527 -3.69 -25.66 25.19
N SER A 528 -3.68 -26.96 25.51
CA SER A 528 -4.78 -27.59 26.25
C SER A 528 -4.94 -26.99 27.65
N VAL A 529 -3.83 -26.81 28.38
CA VAL A 529 -3.85 -26.19 29.72
C VAL A 529 -4.35 -24.75 29.65
N LEU A 530 -3.80 -23.94 28.74
CA LEU A 530 -4.21 -22.56 28.53
C LEU A 530 -5.69 -22.45 28.14
N THR A 531 -6.21 -23.39 27.33
CA THR A 531 -7.62 -23.44 26.94
C THR A 531 -8.51 -23.67 28.17
N GLN A 532 -8.12 -24.61 29.04
CA GLN A 532 -8.84 -24.87 30.29
C GLN A 532 -8.81 -23.68 31.25
N MET A 533 -7.65 -23.03 31.39
CA MET A 533 -7.55 -21.84 32.24
C MET A 533 -8.37 -20.66 31.69
N TYR A 534 -8.27 -20.38 30.40
CA TYR A 534 -8.85 -19.19 29.80
C TYR A 534 -10.36 -19.32 29.53
N HIS A 535 -10.79 -20.39 28.86
CA HIS A 535 -12.20 -20.59 28.48
C HIS A 535 -13.04 -21.18 29.60
N HIS A 536 -12.47 -22.06 30.42
CA HIS A 536 -13.19 -22.72 31.52
C HIS A 536 -12.93 -22.09 32.89
N LYS A 537 -12.11 -21.02 32.97
CA LYS A 537 -11.81 -20.25 34.20
C LYS A 537 -11.31 -21.14 35.35
N LYS A 538 -10.57 -22.20 35.02
CA LYS A 538 -10.00 -23.14 36.00
C LYS A 538 -8.62 -22.68 36.46
N SER A 539 -8.29 -22.92 37.73
CA SER A 539 -6.91 -22.76 38.22
C SER A 539 -6.00 -23.86 37.67
N LEU A 540 -4.68 -23.63 37.62
CA LEU A 540 -3.70 -24.64 37.21
C LEU A 540 -3.84 -25.93 37.98
N THR A 541 -4.14 -25.85 39.28
CA THR A 541 -4.35 -27.02 40.13
C THR A 541 -5.52 -27.87 39.63
N GLN A 542 -6.66 -27.23 39.36
CA GLN A 542 -7.86 -27.89 38.81
C GLN A 542 -7.57 -28.48 37.42
N VAL A 543 -6.89 -27.74 36.55
CA VAL A 543 -6.52 -28.24 35.21
C VAL A 543 -5.60 -29.46 35.30
N PHE A 544 -4.65 -29.47 36.23
CA PHE A 544 -3.75 -30.61 36.41
C PHE A 544 -4.43 -31.84 37.01
N GLU A 545 -5.48 -31.66 37.82
CA GLU A 545 -6.36 -32.73 38.30
C GLU A 545 -7.16 -33.32 37.14
N ASP A 546 -7.80 -32.47 36.32
CA ASP A 546 -8.58 -32.89 35.15
C ASP A 546 -7.74 -33.67 34.12
N LEU A 547 -6.49 -33.24 33.89
CA LEU A 547 -5.59 -33.90 32.94
C LEU A 547 -4.95 -35.19 33.48
N GLY A 548 -5.18 -35.56 34.75
CA GLY A 548 -4.62 -36.78 35.36
C GLY A 548 -3.08 -36.83 35.34
N THR A 549 -2.42 -35.68 35.40
CA THR A 549 -0.95 -35.59 35.22
C THR A 549 -0.17 -36.00 36.46
N ASN A 550 0.92 -36.75 36.31
CA ASN A 550 1.80 -37.10 37.45
C ASN A 550 2.62 -35.90 37.95
N LYS A 551 3.16 -35.98 39.19
CA LYS A 551 3.90 -34.88 39.85
C LYS A 551 5.06 -34.31 39.02
N SER A 552 5.81 -35.18 38.34
CA SER A 552 6.93 -34.78 37.47
C SER A 552 6.44 -34.00 36.23
N THR A 553 5.34 -34.43 35.64
CA THR A 553 4.71 -33.76 34.49
C THR A 553 4.08 -32.44 34.89
N LYS A 554 3.41 -32.37 36.05
CA LYS A 554 2.88 -31.11 36.62
C LYS A 554 4.00 -30.07 36.80
N SER A 555 5.10 -30.45 37.46
CA SER A 555 6.25 -29.55 37.68
C SER A 555 6.86 -29.07 36.35
N ARG A 556 6.91 -29.96 35.36
CA ARG A 556 7.42 -29.66 34.03
C ARG A 556 6.55 -28.64 33.30
N ILE A 557 5.24 -28.91 33.21
CA ILE A 557 4.28 -28.02 32.55
C ILE A 557 4.26 -26.67 33.26
N LYS A 558 4.26 -26.66 34.59
CA LYS A 558 4.31 -25.44 35.40
C LYS A 558 5.57 -24.61 35.09
N SER A 559 6.75 -25.23 35.05
CA SER A 559 8.00 -24.53 34.70
C SER A 559 8.00 -24.02 33.25
N ASP A 560 7.39 -24.75 32.33
CA ASP A 560 7.27 -24.33 30.93
C ASP A 560 6.28 -23.15 30.81
N LEU A 561 5.18 -23.14 31.56
CA LEU A 561 4.20 -22.04 31.64
C LEU A 561 4.79 -20.78 32.29
N GLU A 562 5.49 -20.93 33.43
CA GLU A 562 6.16 -19.83 34.12
C GLU A 562 7.22 -19.15 33.24
N PHE A 563 7.88 -19.92 32.36
CA PHE A 563 8.82 -19.37 31.38
C PHE A 563 8.15 -18.42 30.37
N PHE A 564 6.86 -18.65 30.07
CA PHE A 564 6.04 -17.74 29.26
C PHE A 564 5.22 -16.76 30.12
N GLU A 565 5.61 -16.56 31.38
CA GLU A 565 4.96 -15.66 32.34
C GLU A 565 3.48 -16.00 32.60
N VAL A 566 3.14 -17.28 32.51
CA VAL A 566 1.78 -17.77 32.76
C VAL A 566 1.61 -18.23 34.20
N TYR A 567 0.69 -17.58 34.90
CA TYR A 567 0.28 -17.84 36.28
C TYR A 567 -1.25 -17.97 36.35
N ASP A 568 -1.81 -18.40 37.49
CA ASP A 568 -3.27 -18.61 37.63
C ASP A 568 -4.11 -17.38 37.23
N ASN A 569 -3.60 -16.17 37.47
CA ASN A 569 -4.30 -14.92 37.16
C ASN A 569 -3.81 -14.23 35.88
N SER A 570 -2.77 -14.73 35.21
CA SER A 570 -2.13 -14.03 34.09
C SER A 570 -2.98 -13.99 32.81
N LEU A 571 -4.00 -14.86 32.71
CA LEU A 571 -4.90 -14.97 31.56
C LEU A 571 -6.18 -14.13 31.70
N SER A 572 -6.32 -13.37 32.80
CA SER A 572 -7.57 -12.68 33.13
C SER A 572 -7.66 -11.24 32.62
N VAL A 573 -6.54 -10.62 32.23
CA VAL A 573 -6.48 -9.20 31.85
C VAL A 573 -6.10 -9.08 30.38
N ALA A 574 -7.05 -8.66 29.54
CA ALA A 574 -6.76 -8.38 28.15
C ALA A 574 -5.76 -7.22 28.01
N GLU A 575 -4.82 -7.34 27.07
CA GLU A 575 -3.84 -6.29 26.83
C GLU A 575 -4.48 -5.21 25.94
N PRO A 576 -4.63 -3.95 26.40
CA PRO A 576 -5.22 -2.90 25.59
C PRO A 576 -4.26 -2.50 24.46
N VAL A 577 -4.81 -2.34 23.25
CA VAL A 577 -4.09 -1.86 22.08
C VAL A 577 -4.55 -0.45 21.75
N ASN A 578 -3.59 0.46 21.68
CA ASN A 578 -3.87 1.86 21.33
C ASN A 578 -3.99 2.05 19.81
N MET A 579 -5.07 1.55 19.20
CA MET A 579 -5.40 1.82 17.80
C MET A 579 -6.34 3.01 17.67
N LYS A 580 -5.79 4.23 17.69
CA LYS A 580 -6.57 5.45 17.44
C LYS A 580 -6.52 5.83 15.96
N MET A 581 -7.70 5.96 15.35
CA MET A 581 -7.83 6.46 13.97
C MET A 581 -7.79 8.00 13.96
N THR A 582 -6.59 8.53 14.23
CA THR A 582 -6.29 9.95 14.36
C THR A 582 -4.88 10.23 13.84
N PHE A 583 -4.64 11.44 13.35
CA PHE A 583 -3.32 11.89 12.89
C PHE A 583 -2.45 12.47 14.01
N GLU A 584 -2.88 12.36 15.27
CA GLU A 584 -2.15 12.87 16.44
C GLU A 584 -0.71 12.35 16.50
N LYS A 585 -0.52 11.03 16.33
CA LYS A 585 0.82 10.43 16.40
C LYS A 585 1.72 10.89 15.25
N TYR A 586 1.15 11.07 14.06
CA TYR A 586 1.86 11.61 12.90
C TYR A 586 2.37 13.04 13.17
N TYR A 587 1.49 13.93 13.62
CA TYR A 587 1.86 15.31 13.95
C TYR A 587 2.83 15.38 15.12
N TRP A 588 2.61 14.58 16.18
CA TRP A 588 3.53 14.50 17.31
C TRP A 588 4.94 14.16 16.84
N ASN A 589 5.09 13.10 16.03
CA ASN A 589 6.38 12.68 15.52
C ASN A 589 7.02 13.77 14.64
N THR A 590 6.26 14.31 13.67
CA THR A 590 6.79 15.27 12.68
C THR A 590 6.99 16.69 13.21
N SER A 591 6.41 17.04 14.36
CA SER A 591 6.66 18.33 15.02
C SER A 591 8.07 18.48 15.62
N GLY A 592 8.76 17.36 15.89
CA GLY A 592 10.12 17.38 16.39
C GLY A 592 11.12 17.69 15.27
N LEU A 593 11.89 18.77 15.39
CA LEU A 593 12.86 19.22 14.38
C LEU A 593 13.79 18.10 13.89
N GLN A 594 14.32 17.30 14.82
CA GLN A 594 15.23 16.19 14.48
C GLN A 594 14.52 15.05 13.74
N TYR A 595 13.25 14.78 14.07
CA TYR A 595 12.44 13.80 13.37
C TYR A 595 12.12 14.32 11.97
N ALA A 596 11.64 15.56 11.83
CA ALA A 596 11.35 16.20 10.56
C ALA A 596 12.56 16.21 9.61
N LYS A 597 13.76 16.58 10.11
CA LYS A 597 15.02 16.56 9.35
C LYS A 597 15.36 15.18 8.77
N ASN A 598 15.01 14.10 9.47
CA ASN A 598 15.27 12.73 9.03
C ASN A 598 14.11 12.13 8.21
N PHE A 599 12.91 12.64 8.42
CA PHE A 599 11.67 12.18 7.82
C PHE A 599 11.48 12.75 6.44
N TYR A 600 11.56 14.07 6.31
CA TYR A 600 11.52 14.74 5.02
C TYR A 600 12.88 14.63 4.35
N ARG A 601 12.85 14.66 3.02
CA ARG A 601 14.06 14.65 2.22
C ARG A 601 14.93 15.85 2.59
N ASN A 602 16.22 15.64 2.80
CA ASN A 602 17.14 16.74 3.10
C ASN A 602 17.44 17.52 1.81
N ILE A 603 16.72 18.62 1.55
CA ILE A 603 16.88 19.47 0.35
C ILE A 603 17.91 20.60 0.58
N LYS A 604 18.62 20.62 1.72
CA LYS A 604 19.63 21.66 2.02
C LYS A 604 20.82 21.75 1.04
N LEU A 605 20.86 20.93 -0.01
CA LEU A 605 21.90 20.98 -1.05
C LEU A 605 21.25 21.58 -2.29
N LYS A 606 21.61 22.84 -2.58
CA LYS A 606 21.01 23.74 -3.57
C LYS A 606 20.89 23.08 -4.95
N ALA A 607 19.93 23.53 -5.75
CA ALA A 607 19.79 23.17 -7.17
C ALA A 607 21.09 23.34 -8.00
N GLU A 608 22.02 24.18 -7.54
CA GLU A 608 23.37 24.39 -8.08
C GLU A 608 24.27 23.14 -7.99
N ASP A 609 24.03 22.25 -7.01
CA ASP A 609 24.71 20.96 -6.88
C ASP A 609 24.07 19.85 -7.73
N TYR A 610 22.91 20.13 -8.34
CA TYR A 610 22.12 19.17 -9.10
C TYR A 610 21.84 19.61 -10.54
N GLY A 611 22.73 20.43 -11.14
CA GLY A 611 22.68 20.78 -12.57
C GLY A 611 21.27 21.06 -13.10
N LYS A 612 20.74 22.27 -12.87
CA LYS A 612 19.41 22.73 -13.36
C LYS A 612 18.30 21.70 -13.12
N ASN A 613 17.92 21.48 -11.86
CA ASN A 613 16.65 20.81 -11.54
C ASN A 613 15.56 21.88 -11.31
N PRO A 614 14.54 22.00 -12.18
CA PRO A 614 13.48 23.01 -12.06
C PRO A 614 12.45 22.71 -10.95
N PHE A 615 12.64 21.65 -10.15
CA PHE A 615 11.67 21.20 -9.14
C PHE A 615 12.15 21.43 -7.71
N ASP A 616 12.29 22.70 -7.33
CA ASP A 616 12.42 23.13 -5.94
C ASP A 616 11.02 23.31 -5.31
N THR A 617 10.22 22.23 -5.30
CA THR A 617 8.77 22.29 -5.01
C THR A 617 8.39 21.96 -3.57
N GLN A 618 9.35 21.66 -2.67
CA GLN A 618 8.99 21.36 -1.27
C GLN A 618 8.63 22.61 -0.46
N SER A 619 9.09 23.81 -0.81
CA SER A 619 8.65 25.03 -0.12
C SER A 619 7.15 25.28 -0.31
N ASP A 620 6.63 25.00 -1.50
CA ASP A 620 5.25 25.36 -1.84
C ASP A 620 4.21 24.40 -1.24
N TYR A 621 4.58 23.15 -0.98
CA TYR A 621 3.74 22.16 -0.28
C TYR A 621 3.91 22.17 1.25
N ALA A 622 5.00 22.74 1.77
CA ALA A 622 5.15 22.98 3.20
C ALA A 622 4.30 24.18 3.64
N ILE A 623 4.06 25.15 2.74
CA ILE A 623 3.31 26.38 3.00
C ILE A 623 1.80 26.23 2.66
N ALA A 624 1.40 25.34 1.73
CA ALA A 624 -0.02 25.10 1.35
C ALA A 624 -0.64 23.77 1.86
#